data_AF-A0A8S3YD16-F1
#
_entry.id   AF-A0A8S3YD16-F1
#
_cell.length_a   1.000
_cell.length_b   1.000
_cell.length_c   1.000
_cell.angle_alpha   90.00
_cell.angle_beta   90.00
_cell.angle_gamma   90.00
#
_symmetry.space_group_name_H-M   'P 1'
#
loop_
_entity.id
_entity.type
_entity.pdbx_description
1 polymer ?
#
loop_
_entity_poly.entity_id
_entity_poly.type
_entity_poly.pdbx_seq_one_letter_code
_entity_poly.pdbx_strand_id
1 'polypeptide(L)'
;MVFEKLRSAGALLWRIFVMILHDVFRKIVPAPKKNISSDIILITGGGRGIGRRLALHFAKFHPKHIILWGRTQKTLAQTARDVQDEGVNCAYMVCDVSAREQVYSL
;
A
#
# COMPACT_ATOMS: atom_id res chain seq x y z
N MET A 1 -10.39 -28.09 -46.41
CA MET A 1 -9.48 -28.86 -45.54
C MET A 1 -8.08 -28.25 -45.34
N VAL A 2 -7.18 -28.19 -46.34
CA VAL A 2 -5.81 -27.63 -46.15
C VAL A 2 -5.81 -26.12 -45.89
N PHE A 3 -6.61 -25.38 -46.66
CA PHE A 3 -6.72 -23.91 -46.54
C PHE A 3 -7.29 -23.46 -45.19
N GLU A 4 -8.23 -24.21 -44.63
CA GLU A 4 -8.80 -23.96 -43.29
C GLU A 4 -7.78 -24.20 -42.18
N LYS A 5 -6.97 -25.26 -42.29
CA LYS A 5 -5.88 -25.53 -41.34
C LYS A 5 -4.83 -24.42 -41.35
N LEU A 6 -4.48 -23.89 -42.53
CA LEU A 6 -3.51 -22.80 -42.68
C LEU A 6 -4.03 -21.48 -42.07
N ARG A 7 -5.31 -21.16 -42.29
CA ARG A 7 -5.97 -19.98 -41.68
C ARG A 7 -6.05 -20.09 -40.15
N SER A 8 -6.29 -21.29 -39.65
CA SER A 8 -6.39 -21.57 -38.20
C SER A 8 -5.03 -21.49 -37.51
N ALA A 9 -3.97 -22.00 -38.13
CA ALA A 9 -2.61 -21.93 -37.61
C ALA A 9 -2.09 -20.49 -37.51
N GLY A 10 -2.34 -19.67 -38.53
CA GLY A 10 -1.99 -18.23 -38.51
C GLY A 10 -2.70 -17.47 -37.39
N ALA A 11 -3.98 -17.74 -37.16
CA ALA A 11 -4.74 -17.14 -36.05
C ALA A 11 -4.21 -17.58 -34.68
N LEU A 12 -3.77 -18.84 -34.53
CA LEU A 12 -3.19 -19.34 -33.28
C LEU A 12 -1.85 -18.67 -32.98
N LEU A 13 -0.96 -18.58 -33.97
CA LEU A 13 0.34 -17.92 -33.85
C LEU A 13 0.20 -16.43 -33.51
N TRP A 14 -0.76 -15.73 -34.13
CA TRP A 14 -1.08 -14.35 -33.80
C TRP A 14 -1.58 -14.18 -32.36
N ARG A 15 -2.48 -15.06 -31.88
CA ARG A 15 -2.95 -15.03 -30.48
C ARG A 15 -1.81 -15.23 -29.49
N ILE A 16 -0.92 -16.19 -29.76
CA ILE A 16 0.26 -16.44 -28.93
C ILE A 16 1.18 -15.22 -28.92
N PHE A 17 1.43 -14.61 -30.08
CA PHE A 17 2.24 -13.39 -30.19
C PHE A 17 1.64 -12.22 -29.39
N VAL A 18 0.34 -11.97 -29.51
CA VAL A 18 -0.36 -10.91 -28.74
C VAL A 18 -0.30 -11.19 -27.23
N MET A 19 -0.44 -12.45 -26.79
CA MET A 19 -0.31 -12.82 -25.38
C MET A 19 1.09 -12.58 -24.85
N ILE A 20 2.13 -12.97 -25.60
CA ILE A 20 3.53 -12.73 -25.24
C ILE A 20 3.80 -11.23 -25.14
N LEU A 21 3.34 -10.44 -26.12
CA LEU A 21 3.48 -8.97 -26.07
C LEU A 21 2.76 -8.35 -24.87
N HIS A 22 1.53 -8.79 -24.59
CA HIS A 22 0.76 -8.30 -23.45
C HIS A 22 1.45 -8.63 -22.11
N ASP A 23 2.00 -9.83 -21.96
CA ASP A 23 2.69 -10.24 -20.73
C ASP A 23 4.05 -9.53 -20.57
N VAL A 24 4.79 -9.33 -21.65
CA VAL A 24 6.01 -8.51 -21.65
C VAL A 24 5.67 -7.06 -21.28
N PHE A 25 4.60 -6.51 -21.85
CA PHE A 25 4.14 -5.16 -21.54
C PHE A 25 3.71 -5.02 -20.06
N ARG A 26 2.97 -5.99 -19.52
CA ARG A 26 2.58 -6.00 -18.10
C ARG A 26 3.74 -6.17 -17.13
N LYS A 27 4.85 -6.79 -17.56
CA LYS A 27 6.08 -6.83 -16.76
C LYS A 27 6.82 -5.49 -16.74
N ILE A 28 6.72 -4.71 -17.80
CA ILE A 28 7.41 -3.42 -17.93
C ILE A 28 6.60 -2.29 -17.28
N VAL A 29 5.28 -2.26 -17.49
CA VAL A 29 4.40 -1.21 -16.99
C VAL A 29 3.75 -1.67 -15.67
N PRO A 30 4.16 -1.13 -14.51
CA PRO A 30 3.57 -1.52 -13.24
C PRO A 30 2.09 -1.11 -13.20
N ALA A 31 1.29 -1.92 -12.52
CA ALA A 31 -0.10 -1.58 -12.26
C ALA A 31 -0.20 -0.23 -11.53
N PRO A 32 -1.23 0.59 -11.83
CA PRO A 32 -1.44 1.84 -11.12
C PRO A 32 -1.57 1.56 -9.62
N LYS A 33 -0.90 2.38 -8.81
CA LYS A 33 -0.99 2.28 -7.34
C LYS A 33 -2.37 2.73 -6.88
N LYS A 34 -2.86 2.12 -5.79
CA LYS A 34 -4.08 2.57 -5.10
C LYS A 34 -3.91 4.04 -4.69
N ASN A 35 -4.90 4.89 -5.02
CA ASN A 35 -5.00 6.23 -4.45
C ASN A 35 -5.49 6.13 -3.00
N ILE A 36 -4.74 6.69 -2.06
CA ILE A 36 -5.04 6.64 -0.61
C ILE A 36 -5.35 8.02 -0.02
N SER A 37 -5.49 9.06 -0.85
CA SER A 37 -5.74 10.44 -0.39
C SER A 37 -7.01 10.59 0.46
N SER A 38 -8.02 9.75 0.25
CA SER A 38 -9.26 9.72 1.05
C SER A 38 -9.19 8.81 2.27
N ASP A 39 -8.12 8.03 2.44
CA ASP A 39 -8.07 6.93 3.39
C ASP A 39 -7.59 7.38 4.78
N ILE A 40 -8.07 6.70 5.81
CA ILE A 40 -7.54 6.76 7.17
C ILE A 40 -6.69 5.51 7.39
N ILE A 41 -5.44 5.71 7.81
CA ILE A 41 -4.46 4.63 7.93
C ILE A 41 -4.10 4.42 9.40
N LEU A 42 -4.40 3.23 9.94
CA LEU A 42 -3.95 2.80 11.26
C LEU A 42 -2.65 2.00 11.14
N ILE A 43 -1.62 2.39 11.90
CA ILE A 43 -0.32 1.70 11.95
C ILE A 43 -0.04 1.26 13.38
N THR A 44 -0.06 -0.04 13.63
CA THR A 44 0.41 -0.62 14.89
C THR A 44 1.94 -0.66 14.92
N GLY A 45 2.52 -0.45 16.10
CA GLY A 45 3.98 -0.29 16.22
C GLY A 45 4.52 0.98 15.55
N GLY A 46 3.69 2.01 15.37
CA GLY A 46 4.00 3.22 14.59
C GLY A 46 5.13 4.08 15.16
N GLY A 47 5.51 3.91 16.43
CA GLY A 47 6.48 4.80 17.09
C GLY A 47 7.96 4.59 16.73
N ARG A 48 8.35 3.48 16.10
CA ARG A 48 9.76 3.18 15.78
C ARG A 48 9.93 2.19 14.64
N GLY A 49 11.18 1.97 14.22
CA GLY A 49 11.55 0.90 13.29
C GLY A 49 10.81 0.96 11.95
N ILE A 50 10.18 -0.15 11.56
CA ILE A 50 9.44 -0.25 10.29
C ILE A 50 8.13 0.56 10.36
N GLY A 51 7.40 0.49 11.48
CA GLY A 51 6.13 1.24 11.63
C GLY A 51 6.31 2.75 11.45
N ARG A 52 7.36 3.32 12.06
CA ARG A 52 7.71 4.74 11.85
C ARG A 52 8.04 5.05 10.39
N ARG A 53 8.89 4.25 9.76
CA ARG A 53 9.25 4.44 8.34
C ARG A 53 8.04 4.32 7.41
N LEU A 54 7.11 3.42 7.74
CA LEU A 54 5.86 3.25 7.01
C LEU A 54 4.95 4.47 7.15
N ALA A 55 4.81 5.01 8.36
CA ALA A 55 4.03 6.23 8.60
C ALA A 55 4.55 7.42 7.78
N LEU A 56 5.86 7.65 7.83
CA LEU A 56 6.51 8.72 7.05
C LEU A 56 6.41 8.48 5.54
N HIS A 57 6.51 7.22 5.10
CA HIS A 57 6.34 6.89 3.69
C HIS A 57 4.90 7.15 3.22
N PHE A 58 3.90 6.75 4.00
CA PHE A 58 2.51 7.03 3.68
C PHE A 58 2.18 8.52 3.69
N ALA A 59 2.79 9.30 4.59
CA ALA A 59 2.58 10.74 4.67
C ALA A 59 2.86 11.45 3.32
N LYS A 60 3.87 10.99 2.57
CA LYS A 60 4.22 11.54 1.23
C LYS A 60 3.09 11.42 0.20
N PHE A 61 2.14 10.51 0.41
CA PHE A 61 0.99 10.32 -0.46
C PHE A 61 -0.26 11.05 0.02
N HIS A 62 -0.14 11.88 1.06
CA HIS A 62 -1.19 12.77 1.59
C HIS A 62 -2.54 12.06 1.86
N PRO A 63 -2.57 10.97 2.65
CA PRO A 63 -3.82 10.38 3.09
C PRO A 63 -4.60 11.36 3.97
N LYS A 64 -5.90 11.11 4.14
CA LYS A 64 -6.77 11.96 4.96
C LYS A 64 -6.29 12.03 6.41
N HIS A 65 -5.85 10.90 6.96
CA HIS A 65 -5.39 10.81 8.34
C HIS A 65 -4.51 9.58 8.59
N ILE A 66 -3.53 9.71 9.49
CA ILE A 66 -2.72 8.58 9.99
C ILE A 66 -2.91 8.45 11.51
N ILE A 67 -3.14 7.23 12.00
CA ILE A 67 -3.26 6.91 13.42
C ILE A 67 -2.15 5.95 13.79
N LEU A 68 -1.39 6.28 14.84
CA LEU A 68 -0.28 5.47 15.31
C LEU A 68 -0.63 4.78 16.63
N TRP A 69 -0.50 3.47 16.67
CA TRP A 69 -0.60 2.68 17.90
C TRP A 69 0.77 2.16 18.34
N GLY A 70 0.98 2.06 19.64
CA GLY A 70 2.17 1.44 20.21
C GLY A 70 2.25 1.64 21.72
N ARG A 71 3.31 1.10 22.33
CA ARG A 71 3.43 1.08 23.80
C ARG A 71 4.14 2.29 24.38
N THR A 72 4.94 3.00 23.59
CA THR A 72 5.81 4.07 24.09
C THR A 72 5.34 5.43 23.58
N GLN A 73 4.68 6.19 24.45
CA GLN A 73 4.11 7.50 24.13
C GLN A 73 5.14 8.45 23.50
N LYS A 74 6.36 8.55 24.06
CA LYS A 74 7.40 9.45 23.56
C LYS A 74 7.74 9.22 22.09
N THR A 75 7.88 7.96 21.67
CA THR A 75 8.26 7.64 20.29
C THR A 75 7.09 7.76 19.32
N LEU A 76 5.86 7.50 19.79
CA LEU A 76 4.64 7.79 19.04
C LEU A 76 4.47 9.30 18.80
N ALA A 77 4.61 10.11 19.85
CA ALA A 77 4.50 11.55 19.75
C ALA A 77 5.54 12.15 18.79
N GLN A 78 6.78 11.66 18.83
CA GLN A 78 7.79 12.08 17.87
C GLN A 78 7.40 11.72 16.44
N THR A 79 6.98 10.47 16.21
CA THR A 79 6.58 10.04 14.85
C THR A 79 5.36 10.81 14.35
N ALA A 80 4.40 11.10 15.22
CA ALA A 80 3.22 11.88 14.85
C ALA A 80 3.58 13.30 14.41
N ARG A 81 4.51 13.96 15.12
CA ARG A 81 5.05 15.27 14.70
C ARG A 81 5.74 15.18 13.35
N ASP A 82 6.63 14.21 13.17
CA ASP A 82 7.34 14.02 11.91
C ASP A 82 6.37 13.80 10.72
N VAL A 83 5.23 13.13 10.95
CA VAL A 83 4.16 12.97 9.93
C VAL A 83 3.39 14.27 9.69
N GLN A 84 3.12 15.04 10.75
CA GLN A 84 2.46 16.34 10.64
C GLN A 84 3.32 17.36 9.89
N ASP A 85 4.63 17.29 10.03
CA ASP A 85 5.59 18.12 9.29
C ASP A 85 5.55 17.85 7.77
N GLU A 86 5.12 16.66 7.35
CA GLU A 86 4.83 16.31 5.94
C GLU A 86 3.44 16.81 5.49
N GLY A 87 2.73 17.59 6.31
CA GLY A 87 1.43 18.18 5.97
C GLY A 87 0.23 17.24 6.14
N VAL A 88 0.40 16.11 6.84
CA VAL A 88 -0.65 15.09 7.02
C VAL A 88 -1.16 15.07 8.46
N ASN A 89 -2.49 15.04 8.63
CA ASN A 89 -3.08 14.90 9.95
C ASN A 89 -2.67 13.56 10.59
N CYS A 90 -2.12 13.61 11.80
CA CYS A 90 -1.67 12.42 12.53
C CYS A 90 -2.13 12.45 13.99
N ALA A 91 -2.69 11.34 14.46
CA ALA A 91 -3.00 11.09 15.86
C ALA A 91 -2.24 9.86 16.38
N TYR A 92 -2.09 9.72 17.69
CA TYR A 92 -1.51 8.52 18.28
C TYR A 92 -2.24 8.11 19.56
N MET A 93 -2.25 6.81 19.83
CA MET A 93 -2.81 6.22 21.04
C MET A 93 -1.83 5.21 21.62
N VAL A 94 -1.67 5.22 22.95
CA VAL A 94 -0.91 4.19 23.64
C VAL A 94 -1.78 2.94 23.73
N CYS A 95 -1.33 1.86 23.09
CA CYS A 95 -2.05 0.59 23.04
C CYS A 95 -1.04 -0.56 23.03
N ASP A 96 -1.23 -1.52 23.93
CA ASP A 96 -0.62 -2.84 23.82
C ASP A 96 -1.54 -3.76 23.01
N VAL A 97 -1.17 -4.01 21.76
CA VAL A 97 -1.95 -4.86 20.84
C VAL A 97 -2.05 -6.32 21.28
N SER A 98 -1.22 -6.76 22.25
CA SER A 98 -1.36 -8.09 22.86
C SER A 98 -2.49 -8.16 23.89
N ALA A 99 -2.93 -7.02 24.43
CA ALA A 99 -4.03 -6.92 25.36
C ALA A 99 -5.34 -6.64 24.59
N ARG A 100 -6.14 -7.69 24.37
CA ARG A 100 -7.40 -7.62 23.61
C ARG A 100 -8.31 -6.48 24.06
N GLU A 101 -8.49 -6.32 25.37
CA GLU A 101 -9.34 -5.26 25.96
C GLU A 101 -8.88 -3.85 25.54
N GLN A 102 -7.56 -3.60 25.44
CA GLN A 102 -7.04 -2.29 25.03
C GLN A 102 -7.27 -2.02 23.53
N VAL A 103 -7.37 -3.06 22.70
CA VAL A 103 -7.63 -2.90 21.27
C VAL A 103 -9.09 -2.52 21.01
N TYR A 104 -10.03 -3.04 21.82
CA TYR A 104 -11.46 -2.81 21.65
C TYR A 104 -12.02 -1.61 22.43
N SER A 105 -11.24 -1.00 23.32
CA SER A 105 -11.66 0.16 24.12
C SER A 105 -11.28 1.52 23.54
N LEU A 106 -10.59 1.55 22.40
CA LEU A 106 -10.06 2.75 21.73
C LEU A 106 -10.99 3.28 20.64
#